data_AF-A0A7X5QAL9-F1
#
_entry.id   AF-A0A7X5QAL9-F1
#
_cell.length_a   1.000
_cell.length_b   1.000
_cell.length_c   1.000
_cell.angle_alpha   90.00
_cell.angle_beta   90.00
_cell.angle_gamma   90.00
#
_symmetry.space_group_name_H-M   'P 1'
#
loop_
_entity.id
_entity.type
_entity.pdbx_description
1 polymer ?
#
loop_
_entity_poly.entity_id
_entity_poly.type
_entity_poly.pdbx_seq_one_letter_code
_entity_poly.pdbx_strand_id
1 'polypeptide(L)' 'MIKQLSLVAAIAIEISNQHPGTTLSQAQLATIIAAANNICAAFAQPEIPERDLCDSCNDWPRGGCHSGCVAYK' A
#
# COMPACT_ATOMS: atom_id res chain seq x y z
N MET A 1 -0.83 9.96 -8.81
CA MET A 1 -1.71 9.53 -7.70
C MET A 1 -0.99 8.40 -6.98
N ILE A 2 -0.77 8.48 -5.67
CA ILE A 2 0.02 7.50 -4.91
C ILE A 2 -0.75 6.18 -4.88
N LYS A 3 -0.30 5.20 -5.66
CA LYS A 3 -0.97 3.90 -5.79
C LYS A 3 -0.97 3.07 -4.49
N GLN A 4 -0.14 3.45 -3.51
CA GLN A 4 0.18 2.65 -2.31
C GLN A 4 -0.36 3.23 -1.01
N LEU A 5 -1.37 4.12 -1.07
CA LEU A 5 -1.85 4.82 0.12
C LEU A 5 -2.30 3.83 1.22
N SER A 6 -2.90 2.70 0.83
CA SER A 6 -3.31 1.61 1.74
C SER A 6 -2.12 0.93 2.43
N LEU A 7 -1.08 0.57 1.67
CA LEU A 7 0.13 -0.07 2.22
C LEU A 7 0.92 0.88 3.12
N VAL A 8 1.08 2.14 2.71
CA VAL A 8 1.71 3.19 3.52
C VAL A 8 0.93 3.41 4.83
N ALA A 9 -0.40 3.46 4.76
CA ALA A 9 -1.25 3.57 5.95
C ALA A 9 -1.13 2.34 6.87
N ALA A 10 -1.11 1.13 6.31
CA ALA A 10 -0.95 -0.09 7.10
C ALA A 10 0.39 -0.14 7.84
N ILE A 11 1.49 0.23 7.17
CA ILE A 11 2.82 0.32 7.81
C ILE A 11 2.83 1.38 8.91
N ALA A 12 2.23 2.56 8.66
CA ALA A 12 2.17 3.63 9.66
C ALA A 12 1.33 3.24 10.89
N ILE A 13 0.21 2.54 10.69
CA ILE A 13 -0.62 1.99 11.78
C ILE A 13 0.19 0.99 12.62
N GLU A 14 0.89 0.07 11.97
CA GLU A 14 1.69 -0.93 12.68
C GLU A 14 2.81 -0.29 13.51
N ILE A 15 3.49 0.73 12.97
CA ILE A 15 4.46 1.53 13.72
C ILE A 15 3.79 2.20 14.93
N SER A 16 2.60 2.77 14.76
CA SER A 16 1.84 3.39 15.87
C SER A 16 1.41 2.37 16.92
N ASN A 17 1.12 1.12 16.55
CA ASN A 17 0.77 0.06 17.49
C ASN A 17 1.99 -0.40 18.30
N GLN A 18 3.15 -0.53 17.65
CA GLN A 18 4.41 -0.91 18.31
C GLN A 18 4.97 0.24 19.16
N HIS A 19 4.76 1.48 18.74
CA HIS A 19 5.25 2.68 19.41
C HIS A 19 4.15 3.75 19.58
N PRO A 20 3.22 3.54 20.54
CA PRO A 20 2.11 4.46 20.76
C PRO A 20 2.55 5.90 21.02
N GLY A 21 1.85 6.86 20.42
CA GLY A 21 2.13 8.29 20.57
C GLY A 21 3.31 8.82 19.74
N THR A 22 3.94 7.98 18.92
CA THR A 22 5.01 8.42 18.03
C THR A 22 4.46 9.18 16.83
N THR A 23 4.95 10.40 16.61
CA THR A 23 4.70 11.16 15.38
C THR A 23 5.80 10.90 14.36
N LEU A 24 5.41 10.65 13.11
CA LEU A 24 6.35 10.50 12.00
C LEU A 24 6.69 11.88 11.42
N SER A 25 7.99 12.19 11.33
CA SER A 25 8.48 13.31 10.53
C SER A 25 8.28 13.04 9.04
N GLN A 26 8.38 14.10 8.23
CA GLN A 26 8.27 13.96 6.77
C GLN A 26 9.38 13.06 6.17
N ALA A 27 10.59 13.07 6.75
CA ALA A 27 11.66 12.19 6.32
C ALA A 27 11.33 10.71 6.61
N GLN A 28 10.77 10.42 7.78
CA GLN A 28 10.35 9.05 8.13
C GLN A 28 9.18 8.59 7.27
N LEU A 29 8.21 9.47 6.99
CA LEU A 29 7.12 9.17 6.05
C LEU A 29 7.64 8.86 4.64
N ALA A 30 8.63 9.63 4.15
CA ALA A 30 9.27 9.36 2.86
C ALA A 30 9.96 7.98 2.83
N THR A 31 10.61 7.58 3.93
CA THR A 31 11.20 6.24 4.06
C THR A 31 10.14 5.14 4.00
N ILE A 32 8.98 5.31 4.65
CA ILE A 32 7.87 4.36 4.59
C ILE A 32 7.33 4.25 3.17
N ILE A 33 7.17 5.38 2.47
CA ILE A 33 6.74 5.39 1.07
C ILE A 33 7.75 4.65 0.17
N ALA A 34 9.05 4.86 0.38
CA ALA A 34 10.08 4.14 -0.37
C ALA A 34 10.05 2.63 -0.10
N ALA A 35 9.85 2.22 1.16
CA ALA A 35 9.70 0.81 1.52
C ALA A 35 8.46 0.18 0.89
N ALA A 36 7.31 0.87 0.95
CA ALA A 36 6.09 0.45 0.27
C ALA A 36 6.32 0.28 -1.24
N ASN A 37 7.03 1.22 -1.88
CA ASN A 37 7.38 1.13 -3.30
C ASN A 37 8.22 -0.11 -3.62
N ASN A 38 9.23 -0.41 -2.81
CA ASN A 38 10.08 -1.58 -3.01
C ASN A 38 9.30 -2.89 -2.83
N ILE A 39 8.43 -2.96 -1.82
CA ILE A 39 7.54 -4.12 -1.61
C ILE A 39 6.65 -4.30 -2.84
N CYS A 40 6.01 -3.23 -3.31
CA CYS A 40 5.17 -3.26 -4.49
C CYS A 40 5.90 -3.71 -5.75
N ALA A 41 7.12 -3.22 -5.97
CA ALA A 41 7.94 -3.62 -7.09
C ALA A 41 8.29 -5.12 -7.07
N ALA A 42 8.45 -5.71 -5.88
CA ALA A 42 8.69 -7.15 -5.74
C ALA A 42 7.47 -8.00 -6.11
N PHE A 43 6.26 -7.46 -5.98
CA PHE A 43 5.01 -8.12 -6.36
C PHE A 43 4.48 -7.73 -7.74
N ALA A 44 5.11 -6.76 -8.40
CA ALA A 44 4.81 -6.39 -9.78
C ALA A 44 5.27 -7.50 -10.73
N GLN A 45 4.42 -8.52 -10.90
CA GLN A 45 4.63 -9.61 -11.84
C GLN A 45 3.96 -9.24 -13.16
N PRO A 46 4.72 -8.90 -14.23
CA PRO A 46 4.14 -8.52 -15.52
C PRO A 46 3.30 -9.63 -16.16
N GLU A 47 3.51 -10.88 -15.73
CA GLU A 47 2.81 -12.07 -16.22
C GLU A 47 1.47 -12.31 -15.49
N ILE A 48 1.24 -11.66 -14.35
CA ILE A 48 0.00 -11.77 -13.55
C ILE A 48 -0.41 -10.35 -13.08
N PRO A 49 -0.83 -9.47 -13.99
CA PRO A 49 -1.16 -8.08 -13.68
C PRO A 49 -2.34 -7.94 -12.69
N GLU A 50 -3.20 -8.95 -12.61
CA GLU A 50 -4.34 -9.03 -11.68
C GLU A 50 -3.90 -9.09 -10.20
N ARG A 51 -2.63 -9.45 -9.94
CA ARG A 51 -2.02 -9.50 -8.60
C ARG A 51 -1.13 -8.30 -8.28
N ASP A 52 -1.29 -7.19 -8.97
CA ASP A 52 -0.68 -5.94 -8.53
C ASP A 52 -1.34 -5.50 -7.21
N LEU A 53 -0.81 -6.03 -6.09
CA LEU A 53 -1.24 -5.76 -4.71
C LEU A 53 -1.10 -4.29 -4.30
N CYS A 54 -0.52 -3.49 -5.19
CA CYS A 54 -0.26 -2.07 -4.98
C CYS A 54 -1.07 -1.19 -5.90
N ASP A 55 -2.04 -1.75 -6.62
CA ASP A 55 -3.15 -0.98 -7.11
C ASP A 55 -4.08 -0.65 -5.93
N SER A 56 -4.32 0.63 -5.67
CA SER A 56 -5.27 1.11 -4.67
C SER A 56 -6.69 0.58 -4.89
N CYS A 57 -6.98 0.09 -6.09
CA CYS A 57 -8.23 -0.55 -6.46
C CYS A 57 -8.23 -2.05 -6.24
N ASN A 58 -7.07 -2.68 -6.11
CA ASN A 58 -6.91 -4.09 -5.84
C ASN A 58 -6.97 -4.34 -4.32
N ASP A 59 -8.10 -4.87 -3.86
CA ASP A 59 -8.34 -5.28 -2.48
C ASP A 59 -8.52 -6.81 -2.42
N TRP A 60 -7.79 -7.55 -3.26
CA TRP A 60 -7.86 -9.02 -3.33
C TRP A 60 -7.71 -9.71 -1.96
N PRO A 61 -6.87 -9.24 -1.02
CA PRO A 61 -6.82 -9.78 0.33
C PRO A 61 -8.16 -9.71 1.10
N ARG A 62 -9.06 -8.79 0.70
CA ARG A 62 -10.42 -8.61 1.24
C ARG A 62 -11.52 -9.08 0.28
N GLY A 63 -11.15 -9.78 -0.79
CA GLY A 63 -12.10 -10.49 -1.66
C GLY A 63 -12.57 -9.74 -2.90
N GLY A 64 -11.86 -8.71 -3.37
CA GLY A 64 -12.20 -8.08 -4.66
C GLY A 64 -11.52 -6.75 -4.92
N CYS A 65 -12.23 -5.84 -5.58
CA CYS A 65 -11.75 -4.47 -5.78
C CYS A 65 -12.38 -3.51 -4.77
N HIS A 66 -11.64 -2.47 -4.41
CA HIS A 66 -12.09 -1.44 -3.48
C HIS A 66 -13.37 -0.77 -4.01
N SER A 67 -14.38 -0.55 -3.15
CA SER A 67 -15.73 -0.10 -3.56
C SER A 67 -15.77 1.30 -4.21
N GLY A 68 -14.75 2.13 -3.96
CA GLY A 68 -14.54 3.43 -4.61
C GLY A 68 -13.82 3.36 -5.95
N CYS A 69 -13.40 2.17 -6.37
CA CYS A 69 -12.72 1.95 -7.63
C CYS A 69 -13.64 1.27 -8.64
N VAL A 70 -13.71 1.85 -9.83
CA VAL A 70 -14.39 1.26 -11.00
C VAL A 70 -13.43 0.26 -11.61
N ALA A 71 -13.24 -0.89 -10.98
CA ALA A 71 -12.15 -1.77 -11.34
C ALA A 71 -12.56 -2.70 -12.51
N TYR A 72 -11.83 -2.53 -13.61
CA TYR A 72 -11.71 -3.41 -14.78
C TYR A 72 -13.02 -3.73 -15.52
N LYS A 73 -13.13 -3.23 -16.75
CA LYS A 73 -14.03 -3.83 -17.75
C LYS A 73 -13.43 -5.14 -18.25
#